data_AF-A0A363U7X4-F1
#
_entry.id   AF-A0A363U7X4-F1
#
_cell.length_a   1.000
_cell.length_b   1.000
_cell.length_c   1.000
_cell.angle_alpha   90.00
_cell.angle_beta   90.00
_cell.angle_gamma   90.00
#
_symmetry.space_group_name_H-M   'P 1'
#
loop_
_entity.id
_entity.type
_entity.pdbx_description
1 polymer ?
#
loop_
_entity_poly.entity_id
_entity_poly.type
_entity_poly.pdbx_seq_one_letter_code
_entity_poly.pdbx_strand_id
1 'polypeptide(L)' 'MRYTSPPNQQAYYEQVWNLVRQIPHGKVASYGQIALMLPPPNGVEFEAYKAFGPRWVGG' A
#
# COMPACT_ATOMS: atom_id res chain seq x y z
N MET A 1 9.59 -10.01 -12.04
CA MET A 1 9.90 -8.58 -11.82
C MET A 1 10.19 -8.36 -10.34
N ARG A 2 11.33 -7.77 -9.98
CA ARG A 2 11.65 -7.37 -8.61
C ARG A 2 11.30 -5.89 -8.48
N TYR A 3 10.13 -5.59 -7.95
CA TYR A 3 9.72 -4.22 -7.69
C TYR A 3 10.36 -3.76 -6.37
N THR A 4 11.35 -2.87 -6.45
CA THR A 4 11.92 -2.22 -5.26
C THR A 4 10.99 -1.11 -4.74
N SER A 5 10.25 -0.46 -5.64
CA SER A 5 9.31 0.64 -5.37
C SER A 5 8.09 0.56 -6.30
N PRO A 6 6.93 1.14 -5.94
CA PRO A 6 5.77 1.21 -6.82
C PRO A 6 5.99 2.15 -8.02
N PRO A 7 5.33 1.91 -9.19
CA PRO A 7 5.55 2.68 -10.42
C PRO A 7 5.28 4.19 -10.32
N ASN A 8 4.37 4.61 -9.43
CA ASN A 8 4.14 6.01 -9.08
C ASN A 8 4.08 6.16 -7.55
N GLN A 9 5.24 6.42 -6.95
CA GLN A 9 5.42 6.46 -5.50
C GLN A 9 4.56 7.55 -4.84
N GLN A 10 4.53 8.75 -5.41
CA GLN A 10 3.78 9.87 -4.84
C GLN A 10 2.28 9.57 -4.82
N ALA A 11 1.71 9.15 -5.94
CA ALA A 11 0.28 8.84 -6.01
C ALA A 11 -0.10 7.65 -5.10
N TYR A 12 0.78 6.65 -4.99
CA TYR A 12 0.57 5.52 -4.09
C TYR A 12 0.63 5.95 -2.62
N TYR A 13 1.60 6.77 -2.23
CA TYR A 13 1.73 7.26 -0.86
C TYR A 13 0.58 8.18 -0.46
N GLU A 14 0.07 9.00 -1.37
CA GLU A 14 -1.13 9.80 -1.11
C GLU A 14 -2.34 8.91 -0.80
N GLN A 15 -2.54 7.82 -1.54
CA GLN A 15 -3.59 6.85 -1.26
C GLN A 15 -3.38 6.17 0.10
N VAL A 16 -2.15 5.75 0.40
CA VAL A 16 -1.79 5.19 1.70
C VAL A 16 -2.15 6.18 2.80
N TRP A 17 -1.65 7.43 2.75
CA TRP A 17 -1.88 8.43 3.79
C TRP A 17 -3.36 8.78 3.96
N ASN A 18 -4.12 8.87 2.87
CA ASN A 18 -5.55 9.11 2.93
C ASN A 18 -6.30 7.95 3.62
N LEU A 19 -5.82 6.73 3.46
CA LEU A 19 -6.36 5.56 4.16
C LEU A 19 -5.93 5.52 5.64
N VAL A 20 -4.64 5.75 5.95
CA VAL A 20 -4.15 5.66 7.35
C VAL A 20 -4.81 6.71 8.26
N ARG A 21 -5.15 7.89 7.72
CA ARG A 21 -5.88 8.94 8.46
C ARG A 21 -7.31 8.54 8.85
N GLN A 22 -7.87 7.48 8.26
CA GLN A 22 -9.20 6.97 8.59
C GLN A 22 -9.18 5.94 9.74
N ILE A 23 -8.00 5.51 10.20
CA ILE A 23 -7.89 4.58 11.34
C ILE A 23 -8.43 5.28 12.60
N PRO A 24 -9.42 4.69 13.31
CA PRO A 24 -9.98 5.29 14.50
C PRO A 24 -8.93 5.47 15.61
N HIS A 25 -9.10 6.50 16.44
CA HIS A 25 -8.25 6.72 17.60
C HIS A 25 -8.21 5.48 18.51
N GLY A 26 -7.00 5.12 18.98
CA GLY A 26 -6.78 3.93 19.80
C GLY A 26 -6.84 2.60 19.04
N LYS A 27 -6.95 2.62 17.70
CA LYS A 27 -6.84 1.45 16.84
C LYS A 27 -5.53 1.47 16.06
N VAL A 28 -5.10 0.28 15.67
CA VAL A 28 -3.89 0.05 14.85
C VAL A 28 -4.26 -0.83 13.67
N ALA A 29 -3.56 -0.65 12.56
CA ALA A 29 -3.62 -1.53 11.40
C ALA A 29 -2.20 -1.89 10.99
N SER A 30 -1.97 -3.15 10.62
CA SER A 30 -0.67 -3.58 10.10
C SER A 30 -0.47 -3.10 8.66
N TYR A 31 0.78 -2.97 8.22
CA TYR A 31 1.08 -2.65 6.82
C TYR A 31 0.46 -3.64 5.83
N GLY A 32 0.33 -4.91 6.22
CA GLY A 32 -0.36 -5.92 5.43
C GLY A 32 -1.86 -5.66 5.30
N GLN A 33 -2.51 -5.25 6.39
CA GLN A 33 -3.94 -4.88 6.36
C GLN A 33 -4.18 -3.65 5.48
N ILE A 34 -3.32 -2.63 5.59
CA ILE A 34 -3.42 -1.43 4.76
C ILE A 34 -3.19 -1.77 3.28
N ALA A 35 -2.23 -2.62 2.94
CA ALA A 35 -2.01 -3.05 1.56
C ALA A 35 -3.22 -3.81 0.99
N LEU A 36 -3.93 -4.61 1.79
CA LEU A 36 -5.14 -5.31 1.36
C LEU A 36 -6.35 -4.40 1.12
N MET A 37 -6.34 -3.19 1.68
CA MET A 37 -7.41 -2.20 1.54
C MET A 37 -7.21 -1.27 0.34
N LEU A 38 -6.03 -1.30 -0.29
CA LEU A 38 -5.69 -0.45 -1.43
C LEU A 38 -5.80 -1.24 -2.74
N PRO A 39 -6.21 -0.59 -3.84
CA PRO A 39 -6.08 -1.18 -5.16
C PRO A 39 -4.59 -1.32 -5.54
N PRO A 40 -4.22 -2.33 -6.32
CA PRO A 40 -2.88 -2.38 -6.93
C PRO A 40 -2.59 -1.11 -7.72
N PRO A 41 -1.37 -0.54 -7.65
CA PRO A 41 -0.98 0.58 -8.49
C PRO A 41 -1.11 0.22 -9.98
N ASN A 42 -1.44 1.22 -10.80
CA ASN A 42 -1.54 1.03 -12.26
C ASN A 42 -0.27 0.37 -12.83
N GLY A 43 -0.45 -0.71 -13.59
CA GLY A 43 0.64 -1.48 -14.18
C GLY A 43 1.29 -2.50 -13.24
N VAL A 44 0.77 -2.69 -12.02
CA VAL A 44 1.20 -3.77 -11.11
C VAL A 44 0.15 -4.87 -11.11
N GLU A 45 0.57 -6.07 -11.51
CA GLU A 45 -0.25 -7.28 -11.43
C GLU A 45 -0.70 -7.56 -9.98
N PHE A 46 -1.94 -8.05 -9.82
CA PHE A 46 -2.53 -8.27 -8.50
C PHE A 46 -1.68 -9.19 -7.62
N GLU A 47 -1.20 -10.31 -8.17
CA GLU A 47 -0.37 -11.27 -7.42
C GLU A 47 0.99 -10.68 -7.03
N ALA A 48 1.56 -9.80 -7.88
CA ALA A 48 2.77 -9.07 -7.53
C ALA A 48 2.51 -8.06 -6.41
N TYR A 49 1.38 -7.34 -6.48
CA TYR A 49 0.99 -6.42 -5.42
C TYR A 49 0.73 -7.13 -4.10
N LYS A 50 0.07 -8.29 -4.11
CA LYS A 50 -0.15 -9.10 -2.91
C LYS A 50 1.16 -9.53 -2.24
N ALA A 51 2.20 -9.82 -3.02
CA ALA A 51 3.51 -10.21 -2.51
C ALA A 51 4.34 -9.03 -1.96
N PHE A 52 4.27 -7.84 -2.59
CA PHE A 52 5.17 -6.72 -2.30
C PHE A 52 4.50 -5.51 -1.64
N GLY A 53 3.18 -5.36 -1.75
CA GLY A 53 2.40 -4.23 -1.24
C GLY A 53 2.66 -3.88 0.22
N PRO A 54 2.70 -4.86 1.16
CA PRO A 54 2.99 -4.58 2.56
C PRO A 54 4.34 -3.89 2.80
N ARG A 55 5.34 -4.12 1.93
CA ARG A 55 6.64 -3.44 2.00
C ARG A 55 6.54 -1.98 1.61
N TRP A 56 5.69 -1.64 0.64
CA TRP A 56 5.58 -0.28 0.12
C TRP A 56 4.74 0.62 1.02
N VAL A 57 3.84 0.08 1.83
CA VAL A 57 3.01 0.91 2.72
C VAL A 57 3.85 1.56 3.83
N GLY A 58 4.89 0.88 4.32
CA GLY A 58 5.68 1.34 5.48
C GLY A 58 7.10 1.81 5.15
N GLY A 59 7.46 1.89 3.87
CA GLY A 59 8.82 2.21 3.40
C GLY A 59 8.93 3.55 2.71
#